data_AF-A0A017SZL9-F1
#
_entry.id   AF-A0A017SZL9-F1
#
_cell.length_a   1.000
_cell.length_b   1.000
_cell.length_c   1.000
_cell.angle_alpha   90.00
_cell.angle_beta   90.00
_cell.angle_gamma   90.00
#
_symmetry.space_group_name_H-M   'P 1'
#
loop_
_entity.id
_entity.type
_entity.pdbx_description
1 polymer ?
#
loop_
_entity_poly.entity_id
_entity_poly.type
_entity_poly.pdbx_seq_one_letter_code
_entity_poly.pdbx_strand_id
1 'polypeptide(L)'
;MLSADPGQPLDELTEWRAVYEEFRTVKQQCGEPVDSLTFEKFKATLQRNKDALVSRHNCTRVKFTVYVKDGKAALKASPVK
;
A
#
# COMPACT_ATOMS: atom_id res chain seq x y z
N MET A 1 -3.34 29.72 4.34
CA MET A 1 -2.93 28.80 3.24
C MET A 1 -2.30 27.58 3.90
N LEU A 2 -2.66 26.37 3.48
CA LEU A 2 -2.24 25.11 4.12
C LEU A 2 -0.70 24.98 4.09
N SER A 3 -0.05 25.09 5.24
CA SER A 3 1.31 24.60 5.43
C SER A 3 1.24 23.09 5.64
N ALA A 4 1.45 22.32 4.57
CA ALA A 4 1.78 20.90 4.66
C ALA A 4 3.28 20.77 4.46
N ASP A 5 4.03 20.85 5.56
CA ASP A 5 5.47 20.62 5.55
C ASP A 5 5.81 19.18 5.13
N PRO A 6 6.88 18.98 4.35
CA PRO A 6 7.13 17.76 3.59
C PRO A 6 7.80 16.65 4.43
N GLY A 7 7.06 15.58 4.74
CA GLY A 7 7.66 14.31 5.15
C GLY A 7 7.15 13.73 6.47
N GLN A 8 5.83 13.61 6.65
CA GLN A 8 5.25 13.03 7.86
C GLN A 8 4.82 11.57 7.67
N PRO A 9 4.96 10.72 8.71
CA PRO A 9 4.46 9.33 8.71
C PRO A 9 2.93 9.23 8.60
N LEU A 10 2.20 10.34 8.77
CA LEU A 10 0.75 10.42 8.56
C LEU A 10 0.36 10.22 7.10
N ASP A 11 1.18 10.69 6.16
CA ASP A 11 0.94 10.50 4.74
C ASP A 11 1.01 9.01 4.39
N GLU A 12 2.01 8.29 4.90
CA GLU A 12 2.16 6.84 4.66
C GLU A 12 0.95 6.05 5.17
N LEU A 13 0.47 6.33 6.39
CA LEU A 13 -0.72 5.66 6.93
C LEU A 13 -1.99 5.97 6.13
N THR A 14 -2.11 7.19 5.62
CA THR A 14 -3.22 7.61 4.76
C THR A 14 -3.14 6.92 3.40
N GLU A 15 -1.96 6.87 2.78
CA GLU A 15 -1.72 6.14 1.53
C GLU A 15 -1.99 4.64 1.73
N TRP A 16 -1.57 4.04 2.84
CA TRP A 16 -1.82 2.62 3.13
C TRP A 16 -3.29 2.31 3.34
N ARG A 17 -4.04 3.22 3.96
CA ARG A 17 -5.50 3.09 4.11
C ARG A 17 -6.22 3.21 2.77
N ALA A 18 -5.89 4.23 1.97
CA ALA A 18 -6.47 4.41 0.64
C ALA A 18 -6.22 3.19 -0.27
N VAL A 19 -4.98 2.70 -0.29
CA VAL A 19 -4.59 1.50 -1.04
C VAL A 19 -5.28 0.26 -0.50
N TYR A 20 -5.46 0.13 0.82
CA TYR A 20 -6.20 -0.98 1.41
C TYR A 20 -7.67 -0.96 1.01
N GLU A 21 -8.34 0.19 1.03
CA GLU A 21 -9.73 0.32 0.58
C GLU A 21 -9.88 -0.02 -0.90
N GLU A 22 -8.97 0.46 -1.74
CA GLU A 22 -8.95 0.14 -3.17
C GLU A 22 -8.66 -1.35 -3.41
N PHE A 23 -7.75 -1.95 -2.64
CA PHE A 23 -7.44 -3.37 -2.72
C PHE A 23 -8.64 -4.23 -2.30
N ARG A 24 -9.38 -3.82 -1.27
CA ARG A 24 -10.63 -4.49 -0.86
C ARG A 24 -11.69 -4.37 -1.94
N THR A 25 -11.87 -3.18 -2.50
CA THR A 25 -12.81 -2.96 -3.61
C THR A 25 -12.47 -3.88 -4.78
N VAL A 26 -11.21 -3.91 -5.21
CA VAL A 26 -10.76 -4.77 -6.32
C VAL A 26 -10.93 -6.24 -6.00
N LYS A 27 -10.54 -6.70 -4.81
CA LYS A 27 -10.76 -8.09 -4.39
C LYS A 27 -12.24 -8.47 -4.41
N GLN A 28 -13.10 -7.58 -3.89
CA GLN A 28 -14.53 -7.81 -3.85
C GLN A 28 -15.14 -7.84 -5.26
N GLN A 29 -14.66 -6.98 -6.17
CA GLN A 29 -15.04 -7.01 -7.58
C GLN A 29 -14.57 -8.27 -8.31
N CYS A 30 -13.41 -8.83 -7.92
CA CYS A 30 -12.92 -10.12 -8.42
C CYS A 30 -13.67 -11.33 -7.85
N GLY A 31 -14.47 -11.17 -6.79
CA GLY A 31 -15.09 -12.28 -6.07
C GLY A 31 -14.14 -12.99 -5.08
N GLU A 32 -13.04 -12.34 -4.70
CA GLU A 32 -12.12 -12.84 -3.67
C GLU A 32 -12.59 -12.42 -2.26
N PRO A 33 -12.46 -13.29 -1.25
CA PRO A 33 -12.80 -12.95 0.12
C PRO A 33 -11.84 -11.86 0.64
N VAL A 34 -12.39 -10.68 0.89
CA VAL A 34 -11.73 -9.56 1.58
C VAL A 34 -11.77 -9.70 3.10
N ASP A 35 -12.65 -10.55 3.62
CA ASP A 35 -12.83 -10.76 5.05
C ASP A 35 -11.56 -11.31 5.72
N SER A 36 -10.85 -12.18 5.00
CA SER A 36 -9.55 -12.71 5.45
C SER A 36 -8.41 -11.69 5.33
N LEU A 37 -8.64 -10.53 4.69
CA LEU A 37 -7.65 -9.50 4.47
C LEU A 37 -7.90 -8.31 5.41
N THR A 38 -7.27 -8.33 6.57
CA THR A 38 -7.32 -7.22 7.52
C THR A 38 -6.21 -6.20 7.28
N PHE A 39 -6.44 -4.95 7.70
CA PHE A 39 -5.45 -3.87 7.62
C PHE A 39 -4.13 -4.24 8.29
N GLU A 40 -4.15 -5.04 9.37
CA GLU A 40 -2.94 -5.49 10.06
C GLU A 40 -2.08 -6.42 9.20
N LYS A 41 -2.70 -7.42 8.54
CA LYS A 41 -1.98 -8.31 7.61
C LYS A 41 -1.47 -7.53 6.40
N PHE A 42 -2.27 -6.60 5.90
CA PHE A 42 -1.89 -5.73 4.79
C PHE A 42 -0.70 -4.83 5.17
N LYS A 43 -0.77 -4.19 6.34
CA LYS A 43 0.31 -3.37 6.92
C LYS A 43 1.59 -4.17 7.13
N ALA A 44 1.50 -5.41 7.60
CA ALA A 44 2.66 -6.28 7.74
C ALA A 44 3.32 -6.60 6.39
N THR A 45 2.53 -6.85 5.34
CA THR A 45 3.04 -7.01 3.97
C THR A 45 3.68 -5.73 3.44
N LEU A 46 3.03 -4.58 3.62
CA LEU A 46 3.55 -3.26 3.23
C LEU A 46 4.87 -2.96 3.94
N GLN A 47 4.96 -3.20 5.25
CA GLN A 47 6.19 -3.02 6.03
C GLN A 47 7.32 -3.92 5.56
N ARG A 48 7.05 -5.22 5.34
CA ARG A 48 8.04 -6.15 4.79
C ARG A 48 8.54 -5.72 3.42
N ASN A 49 7.64 -5.23 2.57
CA ASN A 49 8.01 -4.77 1.23
C ASN A 49 8.80 -3.46 1.27
N LYS A 50 8.37 -2.52 2.12
CA LYS A 50 9.08 -1.28 2.42
C LYS A 50 10.48 -1.56 2.94
N ASP A 51 10.62 -2.43 3.93
CA ASP A 51 11.91 -2.82 4.50
C ASP A 51 12.85 -3.40 3.44
N ALA A 52 12.35 -4.28 2.57
CA ALA A 52 13.11 -4.81 1.46
C ALA A 52 13.55 -3.73 0.44
N LEU A 53 12.68 -2.76 0.11
CA LEU A 53 13.01 -1.63 -0.76
C LEU A 53 13.99 -0.65 -0.11
N VAL A 54 13.79 -0.32 1.16
CA VAL A 54 14.67 0.55 1.94
C VAL A 54 16.06 -0.09 2.03
N SER A 55 16.13 -1.40 2.31
CA SER A 55 17.38 -2.14 2.40
C SER A 55 18.12 -2.23 1.05
N ARG A 56 17.39 -2.38 -0.07
CA ARG A 56 17.98 -2.48 -1.42
C ARG A 56 18.35 -1.13 -2.05
N HIS A 57 17.57 -0.08 -1.78
CA HIS A 57 17.59 1.17 -2.53
C HIS A 57 17.78 2.43 -1.68
N ASN A 58 17.88 2.30 -0.35
CA ASN A 58 18.02 3.41 0.60
C ASN A 58 16.95 4.52 0.45
N CYS A 59 15.76 4.17 -0.07
CA CYS A 59 14.68 5.12 -0.28
C CYS A 59 13.78 5.21 0.96
N THR A 60 13.53 6.42 1.45
CA THR A 60 12.71 6.66 2.64
C THR A 60 11.21 6.53 2.36
N ARG A 61 10.80 6.77 1.12
CA ARG A 61 9.38 6.78 0.71
C ARG A 61 9.08 5.63 -0.24
N VAL A 62 7.93 4.99 -0.03
CA VAL A 62 7.41 3.92 -0.91
C VAL A 62 5.97 4.21 -1.26
N LYS A 63 5.63 4.07 -2.54
CA LYS A 63 4.27 4.23 -3.04
C LYS A 63 3.69 2.86 -3.34
N PHE A 64 2.45 2.68 -2.94
CA PHE A 64 1.71 1.45 -3.19
C PHE A 64 0.59 1.72 -4.17
N THR A 65 0.37 0.79 -5.09
CA THR A 65 -0.65 0.92 -6.14
C THR A 65 -1.36 -0.41 -6.30
N VAL A 66 -2.67 -0.36 -6.23
CA VAL A 66 -3.52 -1.53 -6.45
C VAL A 66 -3.80 -1.65 -7.94
N TYR A 67 -3.77 -2.87 -8.45
CA TYR A 67 -4.16 -3.16 -9.82
C TYR A 67 -4.80 -4.54 -9.89
N VAL A 68 -5.65 -4.76 -10.88
CA VAL A 68 -6.21 -6.08 -11.17
C VAL A 68 -5.23 -6.79 -12.10
N LYS A 69 -4.81 -8.01 -11.75
CA LYS A 69 -4.04 -8.88 -12.64
C LYS A 69 -4.69 -10.25 -12.67
N ASP A 70 -5.06 -10.70 -13.86
CA ASP A 70 -5.63 -12.05 -14.06
C ASP A 70 -6.91 -12.29 -13.25
N GLY A 71 -7.77 -11.26 -13.14
CA GLY A 71 -8.96 -11.34 -12.29
C GLY A 71 -8.65 -11.53 -10.81
N LYS A 72 -7.47 -11.10 -10.35
CA LYS A 72 -7.07 -11.08 -8.93
C LYS A 72 -6.54 -9.70 -8.54
N ALA A 73 -6.84 -9.27 -7.32
CA ALA A 73 -6.28 -8.05 -6.77
C ALA A 73 -4.77 -8.23 -6.54
N ALA A 74 -3.97 -7.35 -7.14
CA ALA A 74 -2.53 -7.31 -7.00
C ALA A 74 -2.10 -5.94 -6.46
N LEU A 75 -1.05 -5.96 -5.64
CA LEU A 75 -0.44 -4.75 -5.08
C LEU A 75 0.95 -4.60 -5.67
N LYS A 76 1.26 -3.41 -6.20
CA LYS A 76 2.60 -3.02 -6.61
C LYS A 76 3.16 -2.05 -5.58
N ALA A 77 4.37 -2.32 -5.10
CA ALA A 77 5.16 -1.38 -4.34
C ALA A 77 6.23 -0.77 -5.24
N SER A 78 6.46 0.53 -5.16
CA SER A 78 7.51 1.21 -5.90
C SER A 78 8.19 2.24 -5.01
N PRO A 79 9.53 2.25 -4.95
CA PRO A 79 10.24 3.26 -4.17
C PRO A 79 10.04 4.61 -4.85
N VAL A 80 9.73 5.63 -4.07
CA VAL A 80 9.70 7.02 -4.51
C VAL A 80 10.94 7.70 -3.93
N LYS A 81 11.70 8.36 -4.80
CA LYS A 81 12.97 9.02 -4.49
C LYS A 81 12.74 10.46 -4.06
#